data_AF-V5GEG9-F1
#
_entry.id   AF-V5GEG9-F1
#
_cell.length_a   1.000
_cell.length_b   1.000
_cell.length_c   1.000
_cell.angle_alpha   90.00
_cell.angle_beta   90.00
_cell.angle_gamma   90.00
#
_symmetry.space_group_name_H-M   'P 1'
#
loop_
_entity.id
_entity.type
_entity.pdbx_description
1 polymer ?
#
loop_
_entity_poly.entity_id
_entity_poly.type
_entity_poly.pdbx_seq_one_letter_code
_entity_poly.pdbx_strand_id
1 'polypeptide(L)'
;MKTDFAALALTIVVVSLLADVISSQGQEPVLPGRFPLPPSSPGGVGEPCGSYRKCQFGLCCLLTHNRNGARATCQPKGRPGDQCSEDQVKGGTYSSLCPCLTGLCPPKPNNRCLFYPYN
;
A
#
# COMPACT_ATOMS: atom_id res chain seq x y z
N MET A 1 -21.95 64.39 5.61
CA MET A 1 -23.12 63.73 4.99
C MET A 1 -22.73 62.74 3.89
N LYS A 2 -21.91 63.09 2.87
CA LYS A 2 -21.61 62.16 1.77
C LYS A 2 -20.52 61.10 2.09
N THR A 3 -19.57 61.45 2.96
CA THR A 3 -18.51 60.56 3.46
C THR A 3 -19.04 59.49 4.41
N ASP A 4 -20.06 59.84 5.20
CA ASP A 4 -20.59 58.97 6.26
C ASP A 4 -21.37 57.78 5.67
N PHE A 5 -22.11 58.02 4.58
CA PHE A 5 -22.82 56.96 3.84
C PHE A 5 -21.87 56.00 3.12
N ALA A 6 -20.77 56.51 2.55
CA ALA A 6 -19.78 55.68 1.89
C ALA A 6 -19.04 54.79 2.89
N ALA A 7 -18.69 55.33 4.06
CA ALA A 7 -18.10 54.57 5.15
C ALA A 7 -19.04 53.47 5.65
N LEU A 8 -20.33 53.79 5.86
CA LEU A 8 -21.32 52.81 6.33
C LEU A 8 -21.51 51.66 5.33
N ALA A 9 -21.60 51.98 4.04
CA ALA A 9 -21.74 50.99 2.97
C ALA A 9 -20.53 50.05 2.89
N LEU A 10 -19.32 50.59 3.02
CA LEU A 10 -18.08 49.79 3.03
C LEU A 10 -18.05 48.84 4.23
N THR A 11 -18.41 49.29 5.43
CA THR A 11 -18.48 48.42 6.61
C THR A 11 -19.48 47.28 6.44
N ILE A 12 -20.66 47.53 5.84
CA ILE A 12 -21.67 46.48 5.62
C ILE A 12 -21.14 45.41 4.66
N VAL A 13 -20.51 45.83 3.55
CA VAL A 13 -19.92 44.89 2.57
C VAL A 13 -18.83 44.04 3.22
N VAL A 14 -17.95 44.65 4.02
CA VAL A 14 -16.88 43.92 4.72
C VAL A 14 -17.44 42.92 5.74
N VAL A 15 -18.47 43.31 6.50
CA VAL A 15 -19.12 42.42 7.49
C VAL A 15 -19.84 41.24 6.81
N SER A 16 -20.55 41.48 5.70
CA SER A 16 -21.21 40.41 4.94
C SER A 16 -20.21 39.41 4.36
N LEU A 17 -19.10 39.89 3.78
CA LEU A 17 -18.04 39.02 3.26
C LEU A 17 -17.36 38.18 4.35
N LEU A 18 -17.15 38.76 5.54
CA LEU A 18 -16.59 38.03 6.69
C LEU A 18 -17.53 36.92 7.19
N ALA A 19 -18.85 37.16 7.19
CA ALA A 19 -19.83 36.18 7.62
C ALA A 19 -19.89 34.94 6.70
N ASP A 20 -19.82 35.14 5.39
CA ASP A 20 -19.79 34.05 4.40
C ASP A 20 -18.51 33.20 4.51
N VAL A 21 -17.36 33.83 4.79
CA VAL A 21 -16.08 33.11 4.98
C VAL A 21 -16.09 32.23 6.23
N ILE A 22 -16.76 32.66 7.30
CA ILE A 22 -16.85 31.88 8.55
C ILE A 22 -17.88 30.74 8.42
N SER A 23 -18.98 30.97 7.70
CA SER A 23 -20.06 29.99 7.51
C SER A 23 -19.66 28.79 6.61
N SER A 24 -18.72 28.99 5.68
CA SER A 24 -18.26 27.93 4.77
C SER A 24 -17.34 26.88 5.43
N GLN A 25 -16.96 27.04 6.69
CA GLN A 25 -16.03 26.14 7.40
C GLN A 25 -16.77 25.13 8.27
N GLY A 26 -17.86 24.55 7.76
CA GLY A 26 -18.52 23.41 8.39
C GLY A 26 -17.60 22.19 8.40
N GLN A 27 -16.70 22.11 9.37
CA GLN A 27 -15.95 20.90 9.67
C GLN A 27 -16.89 19.91 10.35
N GLU A 28 -17.49 19.02 9.56
CA GLU A 28 -18.07 17.80 10.08
C GLU A 28 -16.93 16.99 10.72
N PRO A 29 -17.00 16.63 12.02
CA PRO A 29 -16.03 15.71 12.58
C PRO A 29 -16.14 14.39 11.84
N VAL A 30 -15.13 14.07 11.03
CA VAL A 30 -14.96 12.72 10.50
C VAL A 30 -14.76 11.79 11.68
N LEU A 31 -15.82 11.06 12.05
CA LEU A 31 -15.70 9.94 12.96
C LEU A 31 -14.58 9.06 12.39
N PRO A 32 -13.55 8.68 13.17
CA PRO A 32 -12.62 7.68 12.70
C PRO A 32 -13.49 6.47 12.32
N GLY A 33 -13.48 6.12 11.04
CA GLY A 33 -14.18 4.93 10.56
C GLY A 33 -13.75 3.72 11.38
N ARG A 34 -14.54 2.63 11.32
CA ARG A 34 -14.26 1.37 12.04
C ARG A 34 -12.75 1.14 12.17
N PHE A 35 -12.30 1.00 13.41
CA PHE A 35 -10.92 0.68 13.75
C PHE A 35 -10.38 -0.38 12.78
N PRO A 36 -9.15 -0.23 12.26
CA PRO A 36 -8.56 -1.24 11.39
C PRO A 36 -8.70 -2.60 12.07
N LEU A 37 -9.36 -3.54 11.40
CA LEU A 37 -9.37 -4.92 11.87
C LEU A 37 -7.91 -5.34 12.07
N PRO A 38 -7.58 -6.06 13.16
CA PRO A 38 -6.22 -6.53 13.36
C PRO A 38 -5.77 -7.27 12.09
N PRO A 39 -4.51 -7.05 11.65
CA PRO A 39 -4.01 -7.69 10.45
C PRO A 39 -4.17 -9.21 10.58
N SER A 40 -4.65 -9.85 9.51
CA SER A 40 -4.79 -11.31 9.51
C SER A 40 -3.46 -11.98 9.82
N SER A 41 -3.52 -13.12 10.51
CA SER A 41 -2.32 -13.91 10.78
C SER A 41 -1.59 -14.24 9.46
N PRO A 42 -0.25 -14.20 9.45
CA PRO A 42 0.52 -14.48 8.25
C PRO A 42 0.21 -15.88 7.71
N GLY A 43 0.05 -15.99 6.39
CA GLY A 43 -0.22 -17.24 5.71
C GLY A 43 0.98 -18.16 5.67
N GLY A 44 0.76 -19.46 5.89
CA GLY A 44 1.71 -20.54 5.68
C GLY A 44 1.79 -20.96 4.20
N VAL A 45 2.63 -21.93 3.89
CA VAL A 45 2.84 -22.43 2.51
C VAL A 45 1.51 -22.88 1.88
N GLY A 46 1.26 -22.46 0.65
CA GLY A 46 0.06 -22.77 -0.13
C GLY A 46 -1.19 -21.96 0.26
N GLU A 47 -1.14 -21.23 1.37
CA GLU A 47 -2.27 -20.41 1.80
C GLU A 47 -2.44 -19.17 0.90
N PRO A 48 -3.68 -18.65 0.77
CA PRO A 48 -3.94 -17.46 -0.02
C PRO A 48 -3.27 -16.22 0.59
N CYS A 49 -2.72 -15.37 -0.28
CA CYS A 49 -2.04 -14.15 0.12
C CYS A 49 -2.40 -12.97 -0.78
N GLY A 50 -2.04 -11.75 -0.36
CA GLY A 50 -2.23 -10.53 -1.14
C GLY A 50 -1.97 -9.26 -0.32
N SER A 51 -2.64 -8.16 -0.70
CA SER A 51 -2.49 -6.88 -0.01
C SER A 51 -2.87 -6.95 1.47
N TYR A 52 -3.91 -7.72 1.81
CA TYR A 52 -4.49 -7.79 3.16
C TYR A 52 -3.96 -8.95 4.02
N ARG A 53 -3.34 -9.97 3.40
CA ARG A 53 -2.78 -11.13 4.11
C ARG A 53 -1.38 -11.41 3.59
N LYS A 54 -0.38 -11.17 4.44
CA LYS A 54 1.04 -11.41 4.15
C LYS A 54 1.41 -12.86 4.45
N CYS A 55 2.53 -13.32 3.90
CA CYS A 55 3.07 -14.66 4.18
C CYS A 55 4.03 -14.63 5.37
N GLN A 56 4.23 -15.79 5.99
CA GLN A 56 5.26 -15.97 7.03
C GLN A 56 6.67 -15.65 6.52
N PHE A 57 7.59 -15.40 7.45
CA PHE A 57 9.00 -15.21 7.12
C PHE A 57 9.56 -16.39 6.32
N GLY A 58 10.42 -16.09 5.34
CA GLY A 58 10.97 -17.09 4.43
C GLY A 58 10.03 -17.50 3.27
N LEU A 59 8.82 -16.94 3.22
CA LEU A 59 7.88 -17.13 2.11
C LEU A 59 7.72 -15.83 1.31
N CYS A 60 7.19 -15.95 0.10
CA CYS A 60 6.75 -14.86 -0.76
C CYS A 60 5.32 -15.11 -1.23
N CYS A 61 4.59 -14.06 -1.60
CA CYS A 61 3.27 -14.21 -2.20
C CYS A 61 3.43 -14.34 -3.71
N LEU A 62 3.17 -15.52 -4.29
CA LEU A 62 3.42 -15.81 -5.71
C LEU A 62 2.12 -16.06 -6.46
N LEU A 63 1.96 -15.42 -7.63
CA LEU A 63 0.87 -15.69 -8.54
C LEU A 63 1.03 -17.08 -9.17
N THR A 64 0.16 -18.00 -8.76
CA THR A 64 0.07 -19.33 -9.33
C THR A 64 -1.12 -19.39 -10.30
N HIS A 65 -0.86 -19.77 -11.55
CA HIS A 65 -1.91 -20.06 -12.52
C HIS A 65 -2.39 -21.50 -12.33
N ASN A 66 -3.69 -21.69 -12.14
CA ASN A 66 -4.31 -23.01 -12.21
C ASN A 66 -5.46 -23.02 -13.24
N ARG A 67 -6.08 -24.19 -13.46
CA ARG A 67 -7.19 -24.38 -14.41
C ARG A 67 -8.43 -23.48 -14.16
N ASN A 68 -8.59 -22.97 -12.94
CA ASN A 68 -9.68 -22.12 -12.46
C ASN A 68 -9.28 -20.63 -12.36
N GLY A 69 -8.10 -20.24 -12.86
CA GLY A 69 -7.63 -18.85 -12.90
C GLY A 69 -6.31 -18.60 -12.15
N ALA A 70 -5.96 -17.33 -12.03
CA ALA A 70 -4.76 -16.91 -11.31
C ALA A 70 -5.07 -16.67 -9.83
N ARG A 71 -4.35 -17.34 -8.93
CA ARG A 71 -4.46 -17.14 -7.48
C ARG A 71 -3.08 -16.92 -6.88
N ALA A 72 -2.96 -15.94 -5.99
CA ALA A 72 -1.72 -15.73 -5.25
C ALA A 72 -1.70 -16.62 -4.01
N THR A 73 -0.62 -17.39 -3.85
CA THR A 73 -0.40 -18.25 -2.68
C THR A 73 0.99 -18.04 -2.10
N CYS A 74 1.14 -18.31 -0.81
CA CYS A 74 2.44 -18.23 -0.15
C CYS A 74 3.33 -19.38 -0.61
N GLN A 75 4.49 -19.05 -1.16
CA GLN A 75 5.47 -20.00 -1.68
C GLN A 75 6.84 -19.77 -1.03
N PRO A 76 7.69 -20.79 -0.90
CA PRO A 76 9.04 -20.64 -0.35
C PRO A 76 9.87 -19.65 -1.16
N LYS A 77 10.66 -18.82 -0.47
CA LYS A 77 11.72 -18.05 -1.12
C LYS A 77 12.83 -18.97 -1.65
N GLY A 78 13.54 -18.52 -2.68
CA GLY A 78 14.61 -19.28 -3.33
C GLY A 78 15.79 -19.52 -2.39
N ARG A 79 16.29 -20.74 -2.38
CA ARG A 79 17.53 -21.15 -1.71
C ARG A 79 18.73 -20.90 -2.64
N PRO A 80 19.97 -20.91 -2.12
CA PRO A 80 21.16 -20.79 -2.97
C PRO A 80 21.11 -21.75 -4.18
N GLY A 81 21.32 -21.22 -5.38
CA GLY A 81 21.23 -21.95 -6.65
C GLY A 81 19.86 -21.91 -7.34
N ASP A 82 18.77 -21.65 -6.62
CA ASP A 82 17.42 -21.56 -7.19
C ASP A 82 17.28 -20.32 -8.07
N GLN A 83 16.46 -20.42 -9.12
CA GLN A 83 16.07 -19.23 -9.88
C GLN A 83 15.21 -18.31 -9.04
N CYS A 84 15.37 -17.00 -9.25
CA CYS A 84 14.65 -15.97 -8.55
C CYS A 84 14.17 -14.87 -9.49
N SER A 85 13.25 -14.04 -9.02
CA SER A 85 12.87 -12.79 -9.67
C SER A 85 12.49 -11.73 -8.63
N GLU A 86 12.70 -10.46 -8.96
CA GLU A 86 12.19 -9.30 -8.21
C GLU A 86 10.92 -8.71 -8.86
N ASP A 87 10.33 -9.40 -9.85
CA ASP A 87 9.16 -8.94 -10.59
C ASP A 87 7.89 -9.01 -9.73
N GLN A 88 7.56 -7.89 -9.09
CA GLN A 88 6.35 -7.73 -8.30
C GLN A 88 5.24 -6.99 -9.06
N VAL A 89 4.01 -7.44 -8.86
CA VAL A 89 2.79 -6.68 -9.13
C VAL A 89 2.29 -6.01 -7.84
N LYS A 90 1.15 -5.33 -7.92
CA LYS A 90 0.55 -4.58 -6.80
C LYS A 90 0.45 -5.42 -5.52
N GLY A 91 0.85 -4.82 -4.39
CA GLY A 91 0.69 -5.41 -3.05
C GLY A 91 1.83 -6.33 -2.59
N GLY A 92 2.92 -6.43 -3.37
CA GLY A 92 4.08 -7.29 -3.06
C GLY A 92 3.88 -8.75 -3.49
N THR A 93 3.01 -8.97 -4.48
CA THR A 93 2.80 -10.28 -5.09
C THR A 93 3.75 -10.45 -6.27
N TYR A 94 4.49 -11.55 -6.30
CA TYR A 94 5.40 -11.89 -7.38
C TYR A 94 4.64 -12.51 -8.55
N SER A 95 5.04 -12.17 -9.77
CA SER A 95 4.37 -12.64 -10.99
C SER A 95 4.86 -13.99 -11.49
N SER A 96 6.13 -14.33 -11.23
CA SER A 96 6.82 -15.46 -11.86
C SER A 96 7.55 -16.36 -10.87
N LEU A 97 8.48 -15.80 -10.09
CA LEU A 97 9.31 -16.51 -9.12
C LEU A 97 9.38 -15.75 -7.81
N CYS A 98 9.55 -16.47 -6.71
CA CYS A 98 9.90 -15.85 -5.45
C CYS A 98 11.34 -15.28 -5.48
N PRO A 99 11.62 -14.26 -4.67
CA PRO A 99 12.97 -13.74 -4.50
C PRO A 99 13.80 -14.71 -3.67
N CYS A 100 15.08 -14.41 -3.50
CA CYS A 100 15.95 -15.17 -2.63
C CYS A 100 15.57 -15.03 -1.16
N LEU A 101 15.80 -16.10 -0.39
CA LEU A 101 15.63 -16.09 1.06
C LEU A 101 16.56 -15.05 1.70
N THR A 102 17.80 -15.01 1.22
CA THR A 102 18.86 -14.11 1.66
C THR A 102 19.51 -13.43 0.46
N GLY A 103 19.76 -12.13 0.58
CA GLY A 103 20.34 -11.31 -0.48
C GLY A 103 19.34 -10.95 -1.58
N LEU A 104 19.83 -10.17 -2.55
CA LEU A 104 19.07 -9.76 -3.73
C LEU A 104 19.13 -10.84 -4.81
N CYS A 105 18.07 -10.96 -5.62
CA CYS A 105 18.15 -11.73 -6.85
C CYS A 105 19.04 -11.02 -7.88
N PRO A 106 20.07 -11.67 -8.45
CA PRO A 106 20.90 -11.07 -9.49
C PRO A 106 20.12 -10.79 -10.78
N PRO A 107 20.58 -9.85 -11.62
CA PRO A 107 19.93 -9.58 -12.90
C PRO A 107 20.07 -10.76 -13.87
N LYS A 108 19.12 -10.86 -14.81
CA LYS A 108 19.18 -11.82 -15.92
C LYS A 108 20.47 -11.62 -16.74
N PRO A 109 21.07 -12.70 -17.28
CA PRO A 109 20.56 -14.07 -17.31
C PRO A 109 20.89 -14.92 -16.07
N ASN A 110 21.67 -14.39 -15.12
CA ASN A 110 22.17 -15.14 -13.96
C ASN A 110 21.29 -14.95 -12.73
N ASN A 111 19.96 -14.91 -12.91
CA ASN A 111 18.97 -14.69 -11.85
C ASN A 111 18.81 -15.93 -10.94
N ARG A 112 19.89 -16.30 -10.28
CA ARG A 112 19.96 -17.39 -9.30
C ARG A 112 20.43 -16.87 -7.97
N CYS A 113 19.88 -17.40 -6.90
CA CYS A 113 20.26 -16.99 -5.56
C CYS A 113 21.72 -17.36 -5.28
N LEU A 114 22.49 -16.37 -4.85
CA LEU A 114 23.89 -16.57 -4.51
C LEU A 114 24.03 -17.28 -3.17
N PHE A 115 25.13 -18.01 -3.03
CA PHE A 115 25.52 -18.57 -1.76
C PHE A 115 26.08 -17.46 -0.88
N TYR A 116 25.33 -17.07 0.14
CA TYR A 116 25.83 -16.20 1.20
C TYR A 116 26.14 -17.09 2.42
N PRO A 117 27.42 -17.27 2.80
CA PRO A 117 27.73 -17.90 4.07
C PRO A 117 27.10 -17.03 5.18
N TYR A 118 26.39 -17.68 6.10
CA TYR A 118 25.70 -17.06 7.23
C TYR A 118 26.59 -16.00 7.92
N ASN A 119 26.04 -14.79 8.15
CA ASN A 119 26.56 -13.86 9.16
C ASN A 119 26.02 -14.27 10.53
#